data_AF-A0A2G8JVG7-F1
#
_entry.id   AF-A0A2G8JVG7-F1
#
_cell.length_a   1.000
_cell.length_b   1.000
_cell.length_c   1.000
_cell.angle_alpha   90.00
_cell.angle_beta   90.00
_cell.angle_gamma   90.00
#
_symmetry.space_group_name_H-M   'P 1'
#
loop_
_entity.id
_entity.type
_entity.pdbx_description
1 polymer ?
#
loop_
_entity_poly.entity_id
_entity_poly.type
_entity_poly.pdbx_seq_one_letter_code
_entity_poly.pdbx_strand_id
1 'polypeptide(L)'
;MGKRKAIEQIVKRQKRLRNTERVESKTEKSGDKEKWTNKQRVLIFASRGVSFLARHLASDLRTLMPHARADSKLDKAKGFFEINEICEMRNCNKCIFFEARKRDMYLWTSNTPHGPSAKFLIENIHTLAELKMTGNCLRGSRPILSFDPEFDNLPHYQILKELFTQMFGTPKLHPRSQPFIDHVFTFSIADDRIWFRNYQIIEEDGSLTEIGPRFVLNPIKIFRGSFGGPMLYENPKYVSPNQYRAQLKKNAGLRFKNKVESQMGHQVRKMKDTYNIDPLDEIFTTIKPEDAKGQEKLTYYRRKRSHPKDAGEKIAATP
;
A
#
# COMPACT_ATOMS: atom_id res chain seq x y z
N MET A 1 83.01 30.04 -1.58
CA MET A 1 82.11 29.65 -2.71
C MET A 1 81.52 28.23 -2.63
N GLY A 2 81.97 27.32 -1.73
CA GLY A 2 81.50 25.92 -1.71
C GLY A 2 80.08 25.67 -1.17
N LYS A 3 79.64 26.41 -0.14
CA LYS A 3 78.33 26.19 0.52
C LYS A 3 77.13 26.45 -0.39
N ARG A 4 77.19 27.45 -1.29
CA ARG A 4 76.11 27.74 -2.25
C ARG A 4 75.94 26.62 -3.29
N LYS A 5 77.04 26.04 -3.79
CA LYS A 5 77.00 24.92 -4.74
C LYS A 5 76.42 23.64 -4.11
N ALA A 6 76.73 23.37 -2.83
CA ALA A 6 76.18 22.21 -2.11
C ALA A 6 74.66 22.32 -1.90
N ILE A 7 74.15 23.51 -1.54
CA ILE A 7 72.72 23.76 -1.38
C ILE A 7 72.00 23.58 -2.73
N GLU A 8 72.59 24.07 -3.81
CA GLU A 8 72.00 23.95 -5.15
C GLU A 8 71.90 22.49 -5.62
N GLN A 9 72.89 21.65 -5.25
CA GLN A 9 72.87 20.21 -5.52
C GLN A 9 71.79 19.48 -4.70
N ILE A 10 71.60 19.85 -3.43
CA ILE A 10 70.55 19.27 -2.57
C ILE A 10 69.16 19.61 -3.14
N VAL A 11 68.94 20.86 -3.54
CA VAL A 11 67.67 21.31 -4.14
C VAL A 11 67.41 20.59 -5.47
N LYS A 12 68.43 20.41 -6.32
CA LYS A 12 68.33 19.64 -7.57
C LYS A 12 68.00 18.17 -7.32
N ARG A 13 68.59 17.54 -6.29
CA ARG A 13 68.30 16.15 -5.89
C ARG A 13 66.87 15.99 -5.37
N GLN A 14 66.39 16.92 -4.53
CA GLN A 14 65.00 16.92 -4.04
C GLN A 14 63.97 17.19 -5.14
N LYS A 15 64.31 17.97 -6.18
CA LYS A 15 63.45 18.14 -7.36
C LYS A 15 63.39 16.89 -8.22
N ARG A 16 64.51 16.15 -8.36
CA ARG A 16 64.54 14.86 -9.07
C ARG A 16 63.71 13.81 -8.34
N LEU A 17 63.89 13.65 -7.03
CA LEU A 17 63.14 12.69 -6.20
C LEU A 17 61.61 12.92 -6.29
N ARG A 18 61.16 14.18 -6.18
CA ARG A 18 59.74 14.55 -6.36
C ARG A 18 59.21 14.31 -7.77
N ASN A 19 60.07 14.41 -8.79
CA ASN A 19 59.67 14.11 -10.16
C ASN A 19 59.59 12.60 -10.41
N THR A 20 60.47 11.78 -9.83
CA THR A 20 60.36 10.32 -9.89
C THR A 20 59.11 9.81 -9.16
N GLU A 21 58.78 10.31 -7.97
CA GLU A 21 57.53 9.97 -7.27
C GLU A 21 56.27 10.39 -8.06
N ARG A 22 56.32 11.53 -8.76
CA ARG A 22 55.26 11.98 -9.67
C ARG A 22 55.14 11.16 -10.95
N VAL A 23 56.22 10.52 -11.38
CA VAL A 23 56.22 9.64 -12.55
C VAL A 23 55.70 8.26 -12.13
N GLU A 24 56.17 7.72 -11.00
CA GLU A 24 55.69 6.45 -10.44
C GLU A 24 54.18 6.46 -10.16
N SER A 25 53.68 7.53 -9.52
CA SER A 25 52.23 7.74 -9.29
C SER A 25 51.40 7.98 -10.57
N LYS A 26 52.05 8.34 -11.69
CA LYS A 26 51.40 8.45 -13.00
C LYS A 26 51.41 7.11 -13.76
N THR A 27 52.44 6.29 -13.60
CA THR A 27 52.51 4.96 -14.22
C THR A 27 51.51 3.96 -13.62
N GLU A 28 51.18 4.07 -12.32
CA GLU A 28 50.17 3.21 -11.69
C GLU A 28 48.72 3.55 -12.09
N LYS A 29 48.46 4.71 -12.72
CA LYS A 29 47.13 5.11 -13.22
C LYS A 29 46.90 4.79 -14.70
N SER A 30 47.45 3.67 -15.15
CA SER A 30 47.15 3.07 -16.46
C SER A 30 46.29 1.82 -16.33
N GLY A 31 45.45 1.74 -15.30
CA GLY A 31 44.32 0.79 -15.30
C GLY A 31 43.37 1.15 -16.44
N ASP A 32 42.99 0.16 -17.25
CA ASP A 32 41.93 0.28 -18.25
C ASP A 32 40.80 1.14 -17.68
N LYS A 33 40.45 2.24 -18.38
CA LYS A 33 39.29 3.06 -17.99
C LYS A 33 38.08 2.13 -17.97
N GLU A 34 37.64 1.72 -16.78
CA GLU A 34 36.54 0.77 -16.63
C GLU A 34 35.37 1.28 -17.48
N LYS A 35 34.97 0.49 -18.48
CA LYS A 35 33.92 0.88 -19.42
C LYS A 35 32.56 0.52 -18.84
N TRP A 36 31.56 1.37 -19.09
CA TRP A 36 30.17 1.04 -18.79
C TRP A 36 29.71 -0.12 -19.69
N THR A 37 29.76 -1.34 -19.15
CA THR A 37 29.42 -2.58 -19.85
C THR A 37 27.92 -2.88 -19.78
N ASN A 38 27.30 -2.75 -18.60
CA ASN A 38 25.91 -3.07 -18.37
C ASN A 38 24.97 -1.91 -18.72
N LYS A 39 24.57 -1.77 -19.99
CA LYS A 39 23.72 -0.66 -20.47
C LYS A 39 22.22 -0.90 -20.22
N GLN A 40 21.81 -0.94 -18.96
CA GLN A 40 20.38 -0.96 -18.60
C GLN A 40 19.78 0.46 -18.62
N ARG A 41 18.54 0.58 -19.12
CA ARG A 41 17.76 1.81 -19.15
C ARG A 41 16.30 1.47 -18.90
N VAL A 42 15.73 2.06 -17.86
CA VAL A 42 14.37 1.77 -17.42
C VAL A 42 13.46 2.92 -17.81
N LEU A 43 12.41 2.64 -18.57
CA LEU A 43 11.35 3.59 -18.83
C LEU A 43 10.35 3.59 -17.67
N ILE A 44 10.10 4.74 -17.07
CA ILE A 44 9.12 4.90 -15.98
C ILE A 44 8.09 5.94 -16.39
N PHE A 45 6.87 5.47 -16.61
CA PHE A 45 5.75 6.33 -16.99
C PHE A 45 4.43 5.70 -16.53
N ALA A 46 3.34 6.41 -16.78
CA ALA A 46 2.05 6.09 -16.18
C ALA A 46 0.92 6.31 -17.18
N SER A 47 -0.22 5.65 -16.97
CA SER A 47 -1.42 5.86 -17.78
C SER A 47 -2.07 7.22 -17.52
N ARG A 48 -3.03 7.61 -18.34
CA ARG A 48 -3.95 8.71 -17.98
C ARG A 48 -4.82 8.34 -16.77
N GLY A 49 -5.14 9.32 -15.94
CA GLY A 49 -5.95 9.14 -14.72
C GLY A 49 -5.22 8.55 -13.50
N VAL A 50 -3.89 8.64 -13.47
CA VAL A 50 -3.07 8.20 -12.33
C VAL A 50 -3.28 9.10 -11.12
N SER A 51 -3.39 8.48 -9.94
CA SER A 51 -3.57 9.16 -8.66
C SER A 51 -2.40 10.09 -8.34
N PHE A 52 -2.62 11.05 -7.44
CA PHE A 52 -1.55 11.92 -6.94
C PHE A 52 -0.37 11.10 -6.39
N LEU A 53 -0.65 10.14 -5.51
CA LEU A 53 0.37 9.30 -4.89
C LEU A 53 1.23 8.55 -5.91
N ALA A 54 0.62 7.93 -6.92
CA ALA A 54 1.38 7.20 -7.93
C ALA A 54 2.22 8.12 -8.84
N ARG A 55 1.81 9.37 -9.07
CA ARG A 55 2.66 10.35 -9.76
C ARG A 55 3.90 10.71 -8.94
N HIS A 56 3.74 10.90 -7.64
CA HIS A 56 4.84 11.18 -6.72
C HIS A 56 5.77 9.96 -6.63
N LEU A 57 5.22 8.76 -6.43
CA LEU A 57 6.00 7.51 -6.43
C LEU A 57 6.81 7.32 -7.73
N ALA A 58 6.21 7.55 -8.90
CA ALA A 58 6.93 7.50 -10.17
C ALA A 58 8.01 8.58 -10.29
N SER A 59 7.83 9.74 -9.66
CA SER A 59 8.85 10.79 -9.59
C SER A 59 10.00 10.43 -8.64
N ASP A 60 9.66 9.83 -7.50
CA ASP A 60 10.61 9.40 -6.48
C ASP A 60 11.51 8.29 -7.06
N LEU A 61 10.93 7.27 -7.70
CA LEU A 61 11.69 6.22 -8.38
C LEU A 61 12.60 6.75 -9.49
N ARG A 62 12.16 7.75 -10.28
CA ARG A 62 12.99 8.41 -11.30
C ARG A 62 14.13 9.25 -10.69
N THR A 63 13.95 9.72 -9.46
CA THR A 63 14.96 10.51 -8.76
C THR A 63 16.03 9.59 -8.18
N LEU A 64 15.62 8.44 -7.63
CA LEU A 64 16.51 7.43 -7.06
C LEU A 64 17.30 6.67 -8.13
N MET A 65 16.66 6.28 -9.25
CA MET A 65 17.31 5.51 -10.32
C MET A 65 17.87 6.42 -11.43
N PRO A 66 19.21 6.56 -11.58
CA PRO A 66 19.79 7.50 -12.54
C PRO A 66 19.67 7.04 -14.01
N HIS A 67 19.48 5.74 -14.24
CA HIS A 67 19.22 5.12 -15.54
C HIS A 67 17.72 5.14 -15.93
N ALA A 68 16.85 5.70 -15.08
CA ALA A 68 15.44 5.86 -15.38
C ALA A 68 15.19 7.02 -16.35
N ARG A 69 14.27 6.80 -17.28
CA ARG A 69 13.77 7.81 -18.23
C ARG A 69 12.27 8.01 -18.04
N ALA A 70 11.80 9.24 -18.25
CA ALA A 70 10.39 9.57 -18.20
C ALA A 70 9.81 9.63 -19.61
N ASP A 71 8.52 9.36 -19.72
CA ASP A 71 7.76 9.68 -20.93
C ASP A 71 6.40 10.31 -20.62
N SER A 72 5.73 10.76 -21.67
CA SER A 72 4.35 11.21 -21.63
C SER A 72 3.39 10.10 -21.19
N LYS A 73 2.23 10.49 -20.64
CA LYS A 73 1.26 9.52 -20.13
C LYS A 73 0.55 8.81 -21.28
N LEU A 74 0.50 7.49 -21.20
CA LEU A 74 -0.17 6.65 -22.20
C LEU A 74 -1.69 6.74 -22.07
N ASP A 75 -2.37 6.79 -23.21
CA ASP A 75 -3.82 6.66 -23.26
C ASP A 75 -4.25 5.19 -23.19
N LYS A 76 -5.30 4.90 -22.43
CA LYS A 76 -5.76 3.52 -22.21
C LYS A 76 -6.36 2.90 -23.47
N ALA A 77 -6.86 3.72 -24.39
CA ALA A 77 -7.48 3.27 -25.63
C ALA A 77 -6.49 2.58 -26.58
N LYS A 78 -5.20 2.93 -26.47
CA LYS A 78 -4.17 2.57 -27.44
C LYS A 78 -3.54 1.17 -27.23
N GLY A 79 -3.96 0.46 -26.19
CA GLY A 79 -3.46 -0.88 -25.86
C GLY A 79 -2.04 -0.87 -25.26
N PHE A 80 -1.57 -2.05 -24.84
CA PHE A 80 -0.26 -2.19 -24.17
C PHE A 80 0.90 -2.45 -25.15
N PHE A 81 0.62 -2.79 -26.41
CA PHE A 81 1.67 -3.12 -27.38
C PHE A 81 2.53 -1.90 -27.75
N GLU A 82 1.93 -0.71 -27.81
CA GLU A 82 2.63 0.56 -28.03
C GLU A 82 3.73 0.84 -26.99
N ILE A 83 3.64 0.25 -25.80
CA ILE A 83 4.66 0.42 -24.76
C ILE A 83 6.02 -0.08 -25.24
N ASN A 84 6.04 -1.18 -26.02
CA ASN A 84 7.27 -1.72 -26.57
C ASN A 84 7.90 -0.74 -27.58
N GLU A 85 7.09 -0.14 -28.45
CA GLU A 85 7.52 0.87 -29.43
C GLU A 85 8.07 2.13 -28.74
N ILE A 86 7.38 2.61 -27.69
CA ILE A 86 7.85 3.74 -26.88
C ILE A 86 9.20 3.41 -26.24
N CYS A 87 9.37 2.20 -25.70
CA CYS A 87 10.64 1.76 -25.14
C CYS A 87 11.75 1.73 -26.20
N GLU A 88 11.45 1.28 -27.42
CA GLU A 88 12.40 1.28 -28.54
C GLU A 88 12.81 2.69 -28.95
N MET A 89 11.83 3.60 -29.14
CA MET A 89 12.08 5.02 -29.45
C MET A 89 12.94 5.71 -28.38
N ARG A 90 12.73 5.37 -27.10
CA ARG A 90 13.50 5.89 -25.97
C ARG A 90 14.78 5.12 -25.70
N ASN A 91 15.04 4.04 -26.44
CA ASN A 91 16.15 3.12 -26.26
C ASN A 91 16.25 2.64 -24.80
N CYS A 92 15.12 2.13 -24.29
CA CYS A 92 14.95 1.51 -22.97
C CYS A 92 14.73 0.02 -23.15
N ASN A 93 15.44 -0.78 -22.37
CA ASN A 93 15.37 -2.25 -22.41
C ASN A 93 14.50 -2.84 -21.28
N LYS A 94 13.99 -1.96 -20.41
CA LYS A 94 13.16 -2.27 -19.25
C LYS A 94 12.06 -1.23 -19.12
N CYS A 95 10.92 -1.61 -18.59
CA CYS A 95 9.77 -0.73 -18.41
C CYS A 95 9.10 -0.94 -17.06
N ILE A 96 8.84 0.15 -16.34
CA ILE A 96 7.92 0.26 -15.21
C ILE A 96 6.75 1.12 -15.65
N PHE A 97 5.58 0.50 -15.77
CA PHE A 97 4.36 1.19 -16.19
C PHE A 97 3.31 1.19 -15.08
N PHE A 98 2.89 2.38 -14.67
CA PHE A 98 1.82 2.56 -13.70
C PHE A 98 0.47 2.62 -14.41
N GLU A 99 -0.31 1.54 -14.28
CA GLU A 99 -1.67 1.46 -14.82
C GLU A 99 -2.67 1.95 -13.76
N ALA A 100 -3.33 3.07 -14.04
CA ALA A 100 -4.41 3.55 -13.21
C ALA A 100 -5.75 2.94 -13.61
N ARG A 101 -6.48 2.40 -12.64
CA ARG A 101 -7.91 2.12 -12.75
C ARG A 101 -8.64 3.08 -11.81
N LYS A 102 -9.98 3.08 -11.83
CA LYS A 102 -10.84 4.10 -11.18
C LYS A 102 -10.32 4.56 -9.80
N ARG A 103 -10.04 3.62 -8.89
CA ARG A 103 -9.53 3.89 -7.53
C ARG A 103 -8.24 3.17 -7.19
N ASP A 104 -7.80 2.27 -8.07
CA ASP A 104 -6.74 1.31 -7.78
C ASP A 104 -5.57 1.52 -8.74
N MET A 105 -4.36 1.26 -8.24
CA MET A 105 -3.12 1.42 -8.98
C MET A 105 -2.48 0.05 -9.20
N TYR A 106 -2.12 -0.23 -10.44
CA TYR A 106 -1.42 -1.44 -10.82
C TYR A 106 -0.03 -1.07 -11.33
N LEU A 107 0.94 -1.91 -11.03
CA LEU A 107 2.29 -1.81 -11.57
C LEU A 107 2.49 -2.91 -12.60
N TRP A 108 3.01 -2.53 -13.75
CA TRP A 108 3.59 -3.47 -14.68
C TRP A 108 5.10 -3.29 -14.70
N THR A 109 5.82 -4.39 -14.62
CA THR A 109 7.26 -4.41 -14.83
C THR A 109 7.57 -5.39 -15.95
N SER A 110 8.40 -4.97 -16.90
CA SER A 110 8.68 -5.78 -18.09
C SER A 110 10.08 -5.56 -18.63
N ASN A 111 10.64 -6.63 -19.18
CA ASN A 111 11.79 -6.58 -20.08
C ASN A 111 11.29 -6.38 -21.51
N THR A 112 11.65 -5.28 -22.15
CA THR A 112 11.22 -4.96 -23.51
C THR A 112 12.29 -5.38 -24.53
N PRO A 113 11.90 -5.95 -25.70
CA PRO A 113 10.54 -6.25 -26.18
C PRO A 113 10.06 -7.68 -25.88
N HIS A 114 10.94 -8.60 -25.46
CA HIS A 114 10.63 -10.03 -25.43
C HIS A 114 9.94 -10.54 -24.15
N GLY A 115 9.93 -9.77 -23.06
CA GLY A 115 9.48 -10.21 -21.74
C GLY A 115 10.62 -10.79 -20.89
N PRO A 116 10.33 -11.32 -19.68
CA PRO A 116 9.00 -11.51 -19.11
C PRO A 116 8.37 -10.20 -18.60
N SER A 117 7.06 -10.24 -18.33
CA SER A 117 6.34 -9.15 -17.67
C SER A 117 5.57 -9.63 -16.45
N ALA A 118 5.49 -8.79 -15.42
CA ALA A 118 4.76 -9.07 -14.21
C ALA A 118 3.80 -7.94 -13.88
N LYS A 119 2.60 -8.31 -13.45
CA LYS A 119 1.55 -7.39 -13.03
C LYS A 119 1.35 -7.48 -11.52
N PHE A 120 1.33 -6.33 -10.86
CA PHE A 120 1.11 -6.18 -9.43
C PHE A 120 -0.03 -5.22 -9.16
N LEU A 121 -0.74 -5.44 -8.06
CA LEU A 121 -1.53 -4.40 -7.40
C LEU A 121 -0.60 -3.67 -6.42
N ILE A 122 -0.59 -2.34 -6.46
CA ILE A 122 0.19 -1.54 -5.52
C ILE A 122 -0.70 -1.13 -4.35
N GLU A 123 -0.23 -1.39 -3.14
CA GLU A 123 -0.88 -1.03 -1.89
C GLU A 123 0.08 -0.26 -0.98
N ASN A 124 -0.46 0.45 0.03
CA ASN A 124 0.30 1.15 1.07
C ASN A 124 1.44 2.04 0.54
N ILE A 125 1.12 2.91 -0.42
CA ILE A 125 2.10 3.85 -1.01
C ILE A 125 2.39 4.99 -0.04
N HIS A 126 3.66 5.12 0.29
CA HIS A 126 4.27 6.18 1.08
C HIS A 126 5.40 6.81 0.26
N THR A 127 5.31 8.12 0.03
CA THR A 127 6.24 8.85 -0.86
C THR A 127 7.41 9.43 -0.08
N LEU A 128 8.46 9.88 -0.78
CA LEU A 128 9.61 10.56 -0.15
C LEU A 128 9.23 11.80 0.67
N ALA A 129 8.16 12.50 0.27
CA ALA A 129 7.73 13.75 0.91
C ALA A 129 6.93 13.56 2.22
N GLU A 130 6.82 12.34 2.73
CA GLU A 130 5.99 12.03 3.90
C GLU A 130 6.77 12.25 5.20
N LEU A 131 6.16 12.96 6.16
CA LEU A 131 6.85 13.49 7.36
C LEU A 131 7.57 12.42 8.22
N LYS A 132 7.13 11.18 8.16
CA LYS A 132 7.69 10.07 8.95
C LYS A 132 9.02 9.55 8.40
N MET A 133 9.38 9.90 7.16
CA MET A 133 10.63 9.51 6.53
C MET A 133 11.71 10.53 6.88
N THR A 134 12.60 10.19 7.80
CA THR A 134 13.65 11.09 8.31
C THR A 134 14.99 10.93 7.60
N GLY A 135 15.18 9.84 6.85
CA GLY A 135 16.40 9.57 6.11
C GLY A 135 16.53 10.41 4.84
N ASN A 136 17.78 10.53 4.35
CA ASN A 136 18.12 11.16 3.08
C ASN A 136 19.10 10.28 2.30
N CYS A 137 19.18 10.43 0.97
CA CYS A 137 20.25 9.81 0.21
C CYS A 137 20.67 10.65 -0.99
N LEU A 138 21.92 10.48 -1.41
CA LEU A 138 22.46 11.07 -2.64
C LEU A 138 21.64 10.62 -3.85
N ARG A 139 21.14 11.60 -4.59
CA ARG A 139 20.40 11.37 -5.83
C ARG A 139 21.26 10.63 -6.85
N GLY A 140 20.78 9.48 -7.32
CA GLY A 140 21.51 8.65 -8.28
C GLY A 140 22.72 7.92 -7.71
N SER A 141 22.84 7.81 -6.38
CA SER A 141 23.75 6.84 -5.76
C SER A 141 23.32 5.42 -6.11
N ARG A 142 24.27 4.48 -6.05
CA ARG A 142 24.02 3.09 -6.41
C ARG A 142 23.43 2.37 -5.20
N PRO A 143 22.19 1.87 -5.26
CA PRO A 143 21.59 1.14 -4.14
C PRO A 143 22.23 -0.24 -3.98
N ILE A 144 22.33 -0.70 -2.74
CA ILE A 144 22.43 -2.14 -2.45
C ILE A 144 21.02 -2.73 -2.57
N LEU A 145 20.89 -3.87 -3.23
CA LEU A 145 19.63 -4.60 -3.28
C LEU A 145 19.67 -5.73 -2.25
N SER A 146 18.77 -5.68 -1.28
CA SER A 146 18.56 -6.72 -0.28
C SER A 146 17.27 -7.47 -0.60
N PHE A 147 17.36 -8.78 -0.76
CA PHE A 147 16.22 -9.65 -1.03
C PHE A 147 16.04 -10.64 0.13
N ASP A 148 14.80 -10.88 0.51
CA ASP A 148 14.41 -11.97 1.39
C ASP A 148 14.90 -13.33 0.86
N PRO A 149 15.43 -14.23 1.71
CA PRO A 149 15.71 -15.61 1.31
C PRO A 149 14.50 -16.33 0.70
N GLU A 150 13.27 -15.94 1.06
CA GLU A 150 12.05 -16.54 0.49
C GLU A 150 11.95 -16.38 -1.05
N PHE A 151 12.63 -15.38 -1.63
CA PHE A 151 12.67 -15.22 -3.08
C PHE A 151 13.34 -16.38 -3.81
N ASP A 152 14.22 -17.12 -3.15
CA ASP A 152 14.95 -18.25 -3.74
C ASP A 152 14.17 -19.57 -3.64
N ASN A 153 13.10 -19.63 -2.84
CA ASN A 153 12.35 -20.86 -2.60
C ASN A 153 11.34 -21.18 -3.71
N LEU A 154 10.66 -20.17 -4.25
CA LEU A 154 9.58 -20.36 -5.24
C LEU A 154 9.99 -19.81 -6.61
N PRO A 155 9.68 -20.54 -7.71
CA PRO A 155 10.18 -20.18 -9.05
C PRO A 155 9.64 -18.84 -9.54
N HIS A 156 8.40 -18.51 -9.20
CA HIS A 156 7.83 -17.21 -9.57
C HIS A 156 8.52 -16.06 -8.85
N TYR A 157 8.94 -16.24 -7.60
CA TYR A 157 9.72 -15.23 -6.89
C TYR A 157 11.15 -15.13 -7.42
N GLN A 158 11.78 -16.23 -7.82
CA GLN A 158 13.09 -16.20 -8.48
C GLN A 158 13.08 -15.34 -9.75
N ILE A 159 12.05 -15.50 -10.59
CA ILE A 159 11.86 -14.66 -11.79
C ILE A 159 11.70 -13.19 -11.41
N LEU A 160 10.93 -12.90 -10.35
CA LEU A 160 10.73 -11.53 -9.87
C LEU A 160 12.01 -10.93 -9.28
N LYS A 161 12.80 -11.71 -8.54
CA LYS A 161 14.10 -11.30 -8.00
C LYS A 161 15.05 -10.89 -9.12
N GLU A 162 15.16 -11.69 -10.17
CA GLU A 162 16.01 -11.36 -11.33
C GLU A 162 15.51 -10.10 -12.06
N LEU A 163 14.19 -10.00 -12.27
CA LEU A 163 13.58 -8.86 -12.92
C LEU A 163 13.78 -7.56 -12.12
N PHE A 164 13.60 -7.60 -10.80
CA PHE A 164 13.85 -6.46 -9.92
C PHE A 164 15.33 -6.10 -9.82
N THR A 165 16.23 -7.09 -9.82
CA THR A 165 17.68 -6.86 -9.83
C THR A 165 18.09 -6.07 -11.07
N GLN A 166 17.58 -6.42 -12.24
CA GLN A 166 17.88 -5.73 -13.49
C GLN A 166 17.28 -4.31 -13.56
N MET A 167 16.14 -4.08 -12.89
CA MET A 167 15.40 -2.81 -12.98
C MET A 167 15.85 -1.79 -11.93
N PHE A 168 15.88 -2.20 -10.66
CA PHE A 168 16.24 -1.32 -9.55
C PHE A 168 17.76 -1.22 -9.35
N GLY A 169 18.53 -2.17 -9.88
CA GLY A 169 19.99 -2.12 -9.89
C GLY A 169 20.51 -1.00 -10.79
N THR A 170 21.35 -0.14 -10.24
CA THR A 170 22.01 0.91 -11.02
C THR A 170 23.30 0.37 -11.63
N PRO A 171 23.48 0.44 -12.97
CA PRO A 171 24.71 -0.03 -13.61
C PRO A 171 25.98 0.63 -13.06
N LYS A 172 27.04 -0.16 -12.90
CA LYS A 172 28.37 0.36 -12.54
C LYS A 172 28.83 1.34 -13.63
N LEU A 173 29.32 2.52 -13.21
CA LEU A 173 29.84 3.58 -14.08
C LEU A 173 28.79 4.18 -15.04
N HIS A 174 27.52 4.18 -14.64
CA HIS A 174 26.52 4.93 -15.38
C HIS A 174 26.89 6.44 -15.36
N PRO A 175 26.76 7.21 -16.46
CA PRO A 175 27.23 8.60 -16.52
C PRO A 175 26.62 9.53 -15.46
N ARG A 176 25.43 9.19 -14.95
CA ARG A 176 24.72 9.93 -13.90
C ARG A 176 24.79 9.27 -12.51
N SER A 177 25.44 8.10 -12.38
CA SER A 177 25.56 7.45 -11.07
C SER A 177 26.63 8.12 -10.22
N GLN A 178 26.33 8.34 -8.95
CA GLN A 178 27.35 8.74 -7.98
C GLN A 178 28.21 7.54 -7.58
N PRO A 179 29.49 7.77 -7.21
CA PRO A 179 30.41 6.68 -6.86
C PRO A 179 30.08 6.02 -5.52
N PHE A 180 29.50 6.78 -4.58
CA PHE A 180 29.18 6.32 -3.23
C PHE A 180 27.90 5.49 -3.18
N ILE A 181 27.87 4.57 -2.22
CA ILE A 181 26.72 3.76 -1.85
C ILE A 181 26.19 4.34 -0.55
N ASP A 182 24.95 4.82 -0.58
CA ASP A 182 24.36 5.60 0.52
C ASP A 182 23.05 4.99 1.02
N HIS A 183 22.44 4.10 0.23
CA HIS A 183 21.14 3.54 0.54
C HIS A 183 20.96 2.10 0.07
N VAL A 184 19.95 1.45 0.65
CA VAL A 184 19.59 0.05 0.41
C VAL A 184 18.12 -0.04 0.02
N PHE A 185 17.84 -0.73 -1.08
CA PHE A 185 16.50 -1.19 -1.41
C PHE A 185 16.28 -2.58 -0.86
N THR A 186 15.28 -2.72 -0.01
CA THR A 186 14.92 -3.99 0.61
C THR A 186 13.60 -4.49 0.03
N PHE A 187 13.61 -5.74 -0.43
CA PHE A 187 12.45 -6.49 -0.87
C PHE A 187 12.21 -7.62 0.12
N SER A 188 11.15 -7.51 0.91
CA SER A 188 10.75 -8.54 1.89
C SER A 188 9.45 -9.20 1.48
N ILE A 189 9.28 -10.50 1.73
CA ILE A 189 8.03 -11.19 1.47
C ILE A 189 7.28 -11.34 2.79
N ALA A 190 6.05 -10.87 2.84
CA ALA A 190 5.16 -11.08 3.98
C ALA A 190 3.71 -11.11 3.49
N ASP A 191 2.94 -12.11 3.94
CA ASP A 191 1.56 -12.37 3.51
C ASP A 191 1.41 -12.50 1.99
N ASP A 192 2.34 -13.23 1.34
CA ASP A 192 2.44 -13.39 -0.13
C ASP A 192 2.58 -12.07 -0.91
N ARG A 193 2.93 -10.98 -0.21
CA ARG A 193 3.12 -9.65 -0.79
C ARG A 193 4.58 -9.25 -0.66
N ILE A 194 5.05 -8.49 -1.64
CA ILE A 194 6.41 -7.99 -1.68
C ILE A 194 6.42 -6.57 -1.14
N TRP A 195 7.12 -6.37 -0.04
CA TRP A 195 7.30 -5.08 0.61
C TRP A 195 8.57 -4.43 0.10
N PHE A 196 8.43 -3.25 -0.50
CA PHE A 196 9.56 -2.42 -0.88
C PHE A 196 9.81 -1.35 0.17
N ARG A 197 11.06 -1.24 0.61
CA ARG A 197 11.53 -0.18 1.51
C ARG A 197 12.88 0.34 1.07
N ASN A 198 13.14 1.60 1.37
CA ASN A 198 14.41 2.27 1.09
C ASN A 198 15.00 2.85 2.37
N TYR A 199 16.24 2.45 2.67
CA TYR A 199 16.96 2.80 3.90
C TYR A 199 18.25 3.56 3.58
N GLN A 200 18.52 4.62 4.32
CA GLN A 200 19.80 5.31 4.37
C GLN A 200 20.76 4.51 5.25
N ILE A 201 22.03 4.47 4.83
CA ILE A 201 23.14 3.98 5.64
C ILE A 201 23.72 5.20 6.37
N ILE A 202 23.53 5.30 7.69
CA ILE A 202 23.91 6.51 8.44
C ILE A 202 25.40 6.53 8.79
N GLU A 203 25.98 5.41 9.23
CA GLU A 203 27.36 5.33 9.75
C GLU A 203 28.01 3.95 9.46
N GLU A 204 29.31 3.82 9.72
CA GLU A 204 30.09 2.57 9.54
C GLU A 204 29.56 1.40 10.37
N ASP A 205 28.82 1.67 11.45
CA ASP A 205 28.18 0.68 12.32
C ASP A 205 27.00 -0.04 11.64
N GLY A 206 26.60 0.38 10.44
CA GLY A 206 25.54 -0.28 9.66
C GLY A 206 24.12 0.05 10.11
N SER A 207 23.93 1.14 10.88
CA SER A 207 22.61 1.62 11.28
C SER A 207 21.82 2.14 10.06
N LEU A 208 20.54 1.76 9.99
CA LEU A 208 19.65 2.04 8.86
C LEU A 208 18.50 2.96 9.28
N THR A 209 18.22 3.99 8.48
CA THR A 209 17.08 4.90 8.69
C THR A 209 16.19 4.96 7.45
N GLU A 210 14.87 4.96 7.63
CA GLU A 210 13.91 4.96 6.51
C GLU A 210 13.91 6.31 5.76
N ILE A 211 14.13 6.26 4.43
CA ILE A 211 14.04 7.41 3.51
C ILE A 211 12.71 7.40 2.75
N GLY A 212 12.26 6.21 2.36
CA GLY A 212 11.18 6.04 1.37
C GLY A 212 11.66 6.08 -0.10
N PRO A 213 10.78 5.84 -1.08
CA PRO A 213 9.37 5.52 -0.91
C PRO A 213 9.17 4.10 -0.34
N ARG A 214 8.01 3.88 0.26
CA ARG A 214 7.57 2.57 0.75
C ARG A 214 6.29 2.19 0.01
N PHE A 215 6.20 0.95 -0.43
CA PHE A 215 4.99 0.43 -1.05
C PHE A 215 4.98 -1.09 -1.00
N VAL A 216 3.79 -1.66 -1.16
CA VAL A 216 3.57 -3.10 -1.17
C VAL A 216 3.10 -3.50 -2.55
N LEU A 217 3.72 -4.54 -3.11
CA LEU A 217 3.35 -5.14 -4.38
C LEU A 217 2.67 -6.48 -4.10
N ASN A 218 1.41 -6.60 -4.50
CA ASN A 218 0.68 -7.85 -4.48
C ASN A 218 0.73 -8.48 -5.88
N PRO A 219 1.46 -9.59 -6.09
CA PRO A 219 1.59 -10.24 -7.41
C PRO A 219 0.23 -10.73 -7.92
N ILE A 220 -0.09 -10.41 -9.17
CA ILE A 220 -1.33 -10.84 -9.82
C ILE A 220 -1.04 -11.95 -10.81
N LYS A 221 -0.27 -11.63 -11.86
CA LYS A 221 0.05 -12.52 -12.97
C LYS A 221 1.46 -12.24 -13.48
N ILE A 222 2.13 -13.27 -13.95
CA ILE A 222 3.41 -13.19 -14.68
C ILE A 222 3.18 -13.76 -16.08
N PHE A 223 3.69 -13.06 -17.09
CA PHE A 223 3.60 -13.43 -18.49
C PHE A 223 4.99 -13.65 -19.07
N ARG A 224 5.06 -14.56 -20.05
CA ARG A 224 6.30 -14.85 -20.78
C ARG A 224 6.75 -13.68 -21.65
N GLY A 225 5.81 -12.97 -22.28
CA GLY A 225 6.07 -11.85 -23.17
C GLY A 225 6.07 -10.50 -22.48
N SER A 226 6.46 -9.45 -23.21
CA SER A 226 6.36 -8.07 -22.74
C SER A 226 4.91 -7.57 -22.88
N PHE A 227 4.27 -7.26 -21.75
CA PHE A 227 2.87 -6.80 -21.67
C PHE A 227 1.84 -7.72 -22.37
N GLY A 228 2.15 -9.01 -22.46
CA GLY A 228 1.32 -10.00 -23.14
C GLY A 228 1.98 -11.36 -23.24
N GLY A 229 1.41 -12.23 -24.08
CA GLY A 229 1.86 -13.61 -24.24
C GLY A 229 1.25 -14.57 -23.22
N PRO A 230 1.68 -15.85 -23.24
CA PRO A 230 1.14 -16.88 -22.35
C PRO A 230 1.49 -16.56 -20.90
N MET A 231 0.53 -16.83 -20.02
CA MET A 231 0.67 -16.66 -18.58
C MET A 231 1.53 -17.79 -18.01
N LEU A 232 2.55 -17.42 -17.23
CA LEU A 232 3.44 -18.35 -16.54
C LEU A 232 2.97 -18.62 -15.11
N TYR A 233 2.38 -17.62 -14.47
CA TYR A 233 1.93 -17.70 -13.08
C TYR A 233 0.69 -16.82 -12.87
N GLU A 234 -0.26 -17.33 -12.09
CA GLU A 234 -1.41 -16.60 -11.55
C GLU A 234 -1.44 -16.78 -10.04
N ASN A 235 -1.57 -15.69 -9.30
CA ASN A 235 -1.69 -15.77 -7.86
C ASN A 235 -3.11 -16.22 -7.47
N PRO A 236 -3.30 -17.43 -6.89
CA PRO A 236 -4.63 -17.91 -6.50
C PRO A 236 -5.23 -17.13 -5.32
N LYS A 237 -4.38 -16.49 -4.50
CA LYS A 237 -4.80 -15.71 -3.32
C LYS A 237 -5.19 -14.28 -3.68
N TYR A 238 -4.92 -13.84 -4.92
CA TYR A 238 -5.22 -12.48 -5.34
C TYR A 238 -6.72 -12.28 -5.55
N VAL A 239 -7.31 -11.33 -4.83
CA VAL A 239 -8.67 -10.85 -5.05
C VAL A 239 -8.61 -9.40 -5.50
N SER A 240 -9.26 -9.08 -6.61
CA SER A 240 -9.27 -7.70 -7.10
C SER A 240 -10.01 -6.77 -6.12
N PRO A 241 -9.53 -5.52 -5.89
CA PRO A 241 -10.19 -4.59 -4.98
C PRO A 241 -11.66 -4.31 -5.35
N ASN A 242 -11.98 -4.35 -6.65
CA ASN A 242 -13.35 -4.18 -7.13
C ASN A 242 -14.24 -5.37 -6.75
N GLN A 243 -13.73 -6.59 -6.85
CA GLN A 243 -14.45 -7.79 -6.42
C GLN A 243 -14.65 -7.79 -4.91
N TYR A 244 -13.62 -7.41 -4.14
CA TYR A 244 -13.73 -7.27 -2.69
C TYR A 244 -14.79 -6.24 -2.28
N ARG A 245 -14.79 -5.05 -2.91
CA ARG A 245 -15.82 -4.03 -2.70
C ARG A 245 -17.23 -4.52 -3.09
N ALA A 246 -17.34 -5.27 -4.19
CA ALA A 246 -18.61 -5.84 -4.62
C ALA A 246 -19.14 -6.88 -3.61
N GLN A 247 -18.26 -7.74 -3.07
CA GLN A 247 -18.60 -8.68 -2.00
C GLN A 247 -19.06 -7.97 -0.73
N LEU A 248 -18.35 -6.92 -0.29
CA LEU A 248 -18.77 -6.10 0.85
C LEU A 248 -20.16 -5.48 0.64
N LYS A 249 -20.41 -4.93 -0.55
CA LYS A 249 -21.73 -4.36 -0.90
C LYS A 249 -22.82 -5.44 -0.93
N LYS A 250 -22.51 -6.64 -1.44
CA LYS A 250 -23.44 -7.79 -1.44
C LYS A 250 -23.75 -8.24 -0.01
N ASN A 251 -22.75 -8.33 0.86
CA ASN A 251 -22.93 -8.71 2.27
C ASN A 251 -23.75 -7.68 3.04
N ALA A 252 -23.54 -6.39 2.78
CA ALA A 252 -24.39 -5.33 3.32
C ALA A 252 -25.84 -5.43 2.81
N GLY A 253 -26.03 -5.76 1.52
CA GLY A 253 -27.35 -6.01 0.94
C GLY A 253 -28.06 -7.24 1.53
N LEU A 254 -27.32 -8.32 1.82
CA LEU A 254 -27.86 -9.52 2.48
C LEU A 254 -28.40 -9.20 3.88
N ARG A 255 -27.72 -8.34 4.65
CA ARG A 255 -28.23 -7.90 5.96
C ARG A 255 -29.59 -7.21 5.84
N PHE A 256 -29.75 -6.34 4.84
CA PHE A 256 -31.03 -5.69 4.57
C PHE A 256 -32.11 -6.71 4.16
N LYS A 257 -31.76 -7.64 3.26
CA LYS A 257 -32.67 -8.71 2.83
C LYS A 257 -33.14 -9.57 4.01
N ASN A 258 -32.21 -10.02 4.85
CA ASN A 258 -32.51 -10.82 6.04
C ASN A 258 -33.40 -10.06 7.03
N LYS A 259 -33.22 -8.74 7.16
CA LYS A 259 -34.08 -7.90 8.00
C LYS A 259 -35.51 -7.86 7.45
N VAL A 260 -35.68 -7.66 6.15
CA VAL A 260 -37.01 -7.65 5.51
C VAL A 260 -37.67 -9.02 5.60
N GLU A 261 -36.93 -10.09 5.32
CA GLU A 261 -37.40 -11.48 5.47
C GLU A 261 -37.81 -11.78 6.92
N SER A 262 -37.05 -11.31 7.91
CA SER A 262 -37.40 -11.45 9.33
C SER A 262 -38.65 -10.65 9.70
N GLN A 263 -38.85 -9.45 9.15
CA GLN A 263 -40.06 -8.65 9.40
C GLN A 263 -41.30 -9.29 8.78
N MET A 264 -41.19 -9.78 7.54
CA MET A 264 -42.26 -10.54 6.89
C MET A 264 -42.56 -11.83 7.64
N GLY A 265 -41.52 -12.58 8.03
CA GLY A 265 -41.68 -13.78 8.85
C GLY A 265 -42.34 -13.51 10.19
N HIS A 266 -42.03 -12.38 10.84
CA HIS A 266 -42.73 -11.97 12.06
C HIS A 266 -44.20 -11.64 11.79
N GLN A 267 -44.52 -10.89 10.72
CA GLN A 267 -45.90 -10.59 10.35
C GLN A 267 -46.71 -11.86 10.07
N VAL A 268 -46.12 -12.84 9.39
CA VAL A 268 -46.76 -14.15 9.13
C VAL A 268 -46.96 -14.94 10.43
N ARG A 269 -45.97 -14.94 11.33
CA ARG A 269 -46.08 -15.61 12.65
C ARG A 269 -47.01 -14.90 13.62
N LYS A 270 -47.29 -13.62 13.38
CA LYS A 270 -48.23 -12.85 14.21
C LYS A 270 -49.62 -13.43 13.97
N MET A 271 -50.05 -14.32 14.85
CA MET A 271 -51.39 -14.87 14.84
C MET A 271 -52.40 -13.72 14.82
N LYS A 272 -53.39 -13.78 13.91
CA LYS A 272 -54.48 -12.81 13.84
C LYS A 272 -55.39 -12.91 15.07
N ASP A 273 -55.61 -14.13 15.52
CA ASP A 273 -56.42 -14.42 16.70
C ASP A 273 -55.47 -14.80 17.83
N THR A 274 -55.38 -13.94 18.85
CA THR A 274 -54.50 -14.14 20.01
C THR A 274 -55.04 -15.18 20.99
N TYR A 275 -56.35 -15.35 21.03
CA TYR A 275 -57.09 -16.32 21.84
C TYR A 275 -58.47 -16.52 21.22
N ASN A 276 -59.05 -17.72 21.33
CA ASN A 276 -60.48 -17.89 21.12
C ASN A 276 -61.18 -17.08 22.22
N ILE A 277 -61.85 -16.00 21.86
CA ILE A 277 -62.69 -15.24 22.78
C ILE A 277 -63.82 -16.18 23.18
N ASP A 278 -63.90 -16.53 24.47
CA ASP A 278 -65.03 -17.30 24.97
C ASP A 278 -66.29 -16.42 24.81
N PRO A 279 -67.33 -16.87 24.08
CA PRO A 279 -68.56 -16.09 23.96
C PRO A 279 -69.26 -15.82 25.31
N LEU A 280 -68.88 -16.52 26.40
CA LEU A 280 -69.36 -16.27 27.76
C LEU A 280 -68.54 -15.23 28.54
N ASP A 281 -67.40 -14.77 28.01
CA ASP A 281 -66.51 -13.82 28.71
C ASP A 281 -67.15 -12.42 28.87
N GLU A 282 -68.12 -12.09 28.00
CA GLU A 282 -68.93 -10.86 28.11
C GLU A 282 -69.85 -10.85 29.34
N ILE A 283 -70.19 -12.02 29.91
CA ILE A 283 -71.11 -12.15 31.04
C ILE A 283 -70.50 -11.61 32.34
N PHE A 284 -69.18 -11.62 32.46
CA PHE A 284 -68.46 -11.11 33.64
C PHE A 284 -67.99 -9.66 33.48
N THR A 285 -68.38 -8.97 32.41
CA THR A 285 -68.17 -7.53 32.33
C THR A 285 -69.06 -6.85 33.38
N THR A 286 -68.47 -6.40 34.48
CA THR A 286 -69.18 -5.59 35.47
C THR A 286 -69.70 -4.34 34.76
N ILE A 287 -71.02 -4.26 34.59
CA ILE A 287 -71.69 -3.09 34.02
C ILE A 287 -71.21 -1.86 34.79
N LYS A 288 -70.73 -0.84 34.10
CA LYS A 288 -70.35 0.40 34.79
C LYS A 288 -71.61 0.95 35.49
N PRO A 289 -71.54 1.43 36.74
CA PRO A 289 -72.72 1.90 37.48
C PRO A 289 -73.54 2.98 36.75
N GLU A 290 -72.90 3.69 35.83
CA GLU A 290 -73.48 4.73 34.96
C GLU A 290 -74.41 4.13 33.88
N ASP A 291 -74.07 2.95 33.37
CA ASP A 291 -74.77 2.27 32.28
C ASP A 291 -75.85 1.28 32.77
N ALA A 292 -75.85 0.94 34.07
CA ALA A 292 -76.81 0.02 34.68
C ALA A 292 -78.24 0.57 34.70
N LYS A 293 -79.21 -0.22 34.24
CA LYS A 293 -80.65 0.12 34.20
C LYS A 293 -81.48 -0.88 35.00
N GLY A 294 -82.50 -0.40 35.72
CA GLY A 294 -83.43 -1.26 36.47
C GLY A 294 -82.81 -1.92 37.72
N GLN A 295 -83.11 -3.21 37.93
CA GLN A 295 -82.75 -3.95 39.16
C GLN A 295 -81.24 -4.09 39.37
N GLU A 296 -80.44 -4.01 38.31
CA GLU A 296 -78.97 -4.10 38.35
C GLU A 296 -78.31 -2.93 39.11
N LYS A 297 -78.96 -1.77 39.23
CA LYS A 297 -78.44 -0.64 40.04
C LYS A 297 -78.43 -0.94 41.54
N LEU A 298 -79.28 -1.86 42.00
CA LEU A 298 -79.45 -2.16 43.42
C LEU A 298 -78.32 -2.99 44.00
N THR A 299 -77.52 -3.65 43.15
CA THR A 299 -76.37 -4.46 43.60
C THR A 299 -75.11 -3.63 43.83
N TYR A 300 -75.05 -2.37 43.36
CA TYR A 300 -73.94 -1.45 43.58
C TYR A 300 -74.07 -0.69 44.91
N TYR A 301 -73.67 -1.32 46.02
CA TYR A 301 -73.60 -0.65 47.32
C TYR A 301 -72.33 0.21 47.44
N ARG A 302 -72.46 1.53 47.22
CA ARG A 302 -71.40 2.49 47.55
C ARG A 302 -71.36 2.72 49.05
N ARG A 303 -70.42 2.10 49.76
CA ARG A 303 -70.12 2.43 51.17
C ARG A 303 -69.70 3.91 51.24
N LYS A 304 -70.56 4.79 51.76
CA LYS A 304 -70.17 6.18 52.07
C LYS A 304 -69.06 6.12 53.12
N ARG A 305 -67.83 6.46 52.76
CA ARG A 305 -66.78 6.75 53.74
C ARG A 305 -67.23 8.01 54.49
N SER A 306 -67.62 7.87 55.76
CA SER A 306 -67.73 8.99 56.67
C SER A 306 -66.31 9.53 56.91
N HIS A 307 -66.09 10.81 56.61
CA HIS A 307 -64.88 11.50 57.04
C HIS A 307 -64.97 11.74 58.56
N PRO A 308 -64.01 11.29 59.38
CA PRO A 308 -64.02 11.56 60.81
C PRO A 308 -63.43 12.95 61.05
N LYS A 309 -64.30 13.96 61.15
CA LYS A 309 -64.03 15.21 61.86
C LYS A 309 -65.25 15.45 62.74
N ASP A 310 -65.20 14.92 63.95
CA ASP A 310 -65.91 15.35 65.16
C ASP A 310 -65.82 14.23 66.22
N ALA A 311 -64.67 14.16 66.89
CA ALA A 311 -64.48 13.57 68.21
C ALA A 311 -63.09 13.96 68.75
N GLY A 312 -62.91 15.23 69.14
CA GLY A 312 -62.10 15.52 70.33
C GLY A 312 -62.90 15.08 71.56
N GLU A 313 -62.36 14.81 72.74
CA GLU A 313 -61.05 14.96 73.35
C GLU A 313 -61.16 14.29 74.74
N LYS A 314 -60.03 14.09 75.44
CA LYS A 314 -59.84 13.57 76.83
C LYS A 314 -59.60 12.06 76.87
N ILE A 315 -58.51 11.56 77.46
CA ILE A 315 -58.07 11.81 78.84
C ILE A 315 -56.54 11.92 78.94
N ALA A 316 -56.14 12.73 79.90
CA ALA A 316 -54.80 13.19 80.24
C ALA A 316 -53.95 12.20 81.07
N ALA A 317 -52.70 12.65 81.26
CA ALA A 317 -51.79 12.48 82.40
C ALA A 317 -50.73 11.36 82.34
N THR A 318 -49.51 11.85 82.10
CA THR A 318 -48.17 11.48 82.64
C THR A 318 -48.17 11.03 84.13
N PRO A 319 -47.07 10.50 84.71
CA PRO A 319 -45.62 10.72 84.42
C PRO A 319 -45.04 9.97 83.23
#